data_AF-A0AAV6IU96-F1
#
_entry.id   AF-A0AAV6IU96-F1
#
_cell.length_a   1.000
_cell.length_b   1.000
_cell.length_c   1.000
_cell.angle_alpha   90.00
_cell.angle_beta   90.00
_cell.angle_gamma   90.00
#
_symmetry.space_group_name_H-M   'P 1'
#
loop_
_entity.id
_entity.type
_entity.pdbx_description
1 polymer ?
#
loop_
_entity_poly.entity_id
_entity_poly.type
_entity_poly.pdbx_seq_one_letter_code
_entity_poly.pdbx_strand_id
1 'polypeptide(L)' 'MSMAATCNPMELSPCAIAIISAKPPTAACCSKLKDQRPCLCQYLKDPKLQKFINSPNANKVATTCGSPFPRC' A
#
# COMPACT_ATOMS: atom_id res chain seq x y z
N MET A 1 -1.62 25.35 3.94
CA MET A 1 -2.52 24.21 4.13
C MET A 1 -1.71 22.93 4.11
N SER A 2 -1.65 22.20 5.21
CA SER A 2 -1.01 20.88 5.25
C SER A 2 -1.84 19.95 4.36
N MET A 3 -1.33 19.60 3.18
CA MET A 3 -1.88 18.52 2.38
C MET A 3 -1.52 17.23 3.12
N ALA A 4 -2.19 16.96 4.25
CA ALA A 4 -2.26 15.62 4.79
C ALA A 4 -2.61 14.75 3.59
N ALA A 5 -1.75 13.81 3.22
CA ALA A 5 -2.12 12.79 2.26
C ALA A 5 -3.46 12.27 2.75
N THR A 6 -4.54 12.67 2.08
CA THR A 6 -5.87 12.20 2.42
C THR A 6 -5.75 10.73 2.17
N CYS A 7 -5.74 9.94 3.25
CA CYS A 7 -5.45 8.53 3.18
C CYS A 7 -6.49 7.88 2.28
N ASN A 8 -6.16 7.82 0.99
CA ASN A 8 -7.06 7.45 -0.08
C ASN A 8 -6.58 6.13 -0.64
N PRO A 9 -7.26 5.02 -0.32
CA PRO A 9 -6.86 3.71 -0.82
C PRO A 9 -6.88 3.65 -2.35
N MET A 10 -7.60 4.54 -3.05
CA MET A 10 -7.57 4.60 -4.52
C MET A 10 -6.21 5.01 -5.07
N GLU A 11 -5.39 5.75 -4.33
CA GLU A 11 -4.02 6.06 -4.73
C GLU A 11 -3.10 4.82 -4.72
N LEU A 12 -3.52 3.73 -4.05
CA LEU A 12 -2.89 2.40 -4.12
C LEU A 12 -3.44 1.52 -5.25
N SER A 13 -4.37 2.02 -6.07
CA SER A 13 -4.85 1.30 -7.26
C SER A 13 -3.75 0.81 -8.22
N PRO A 14 -2.62 1.51 -8.44
CA PRO A 14 -1.55 0.97 -9.28
C PRO A 14 -0.87 -0.26 -8.66
N CYS A 15 -0.96 -0.41 -7.34
CA CYS A 15 -0.48 -1.59 -6.62
C CYS A 15 -1.48 -2.75 -6.64
N ALA A 16 -2.77 -2.50 -6.89
CA ALA A 16 -3.80 -3.54 -6.84
C ALA A 16 -3.49 -4.69 -7.81
N ILE A 17 -3.06 -4.38 -9.04
CA ILE A 17 -2.67 -5.40 -10.03
C ILE A 17 -1.44 -6.18 -9.56
N ALA A 18 -0.44 -5.52 -8.98
CA ALA A 18 0.75 -6.18 -8.44
C ALA A 18 0.40 -7.15 -7.29
N ILE A 19 -0.55 -6.76 -6.44
CA ILE A 19 -1.03 -7.56 -5.32
C ILE A 19 -1.88 -8.75 -5.81
N ILE A 20 -2.83 -8.51 -6.71
CA ILE A 20 -3.77 -9.55 -7.19
C ILE A 20 -3.05 -10.55 -8.11
N SER A 21 -2.27 -10.05 -9.08
CA SER A 21 -1.60 -10.90 -10.08
C SER A 21 -0.22 -11.38 -9.65
N ALA A 22 0.22 -11.07 -8.43
CA ALA A 22 1.57 -11.35 -7.93
C ALA A 22 2.69 -10.88 -8.90
N LYS A 23 2.43 -9.80 -9.63
CA LYS A 23 3.37 -9.21 -10.61
C LYS A 23 4.29 -8.20 -9.93
N PRO A 24 5.47 -7.92 -10.53
CA PRO A 24 6.35 -6.85 -10.05
C PRO A 24 5.59 -5.52 -9.96
N PRO A 25 5.76 -4.74 -8.87
CA PRO A 25 5.13 -3.43 -8.77
C PRO A 25 5.75 -2.44 -9.76
N THR A 26 4.92 -1.51 -10.23
CA THR A 26 5.39 -0.39 -11.07
C THR A 26 6.06 0.68 -10.20
N ALA A 27 6.88 1.52 -10.83
CA ALA A 27 7.48 2.68 -10.15
C ALA A 27 6.41 3.61 -9.53
N ALA A 28 5.28 3.78 -10.22
CA ALA A 28 4.14 4.54 -9.72
C ALA A 28 3.53 3.91 -8.45
N CYS A 29 3.34 2.59 -8.42
CA CYS A 29 2.91 1.87 -7.21
C CYS A 29 3.88 2.13 -6.06
N CYS A 30 5.18 1.96 -6.28
CA CYS A 30 6.17 2.14 -5.22
C CYS A 30 6.24 3.58 -4.69
N SER A 31 6.11 4.58 -5.57
CA SER A 31 6.07 5.99 -5.17
C SER A 31 4.84 6.27 -4.30
N LYS A 32 3.65 5.85 -4.76
CA LYS A 32 2.40 6.04 -4.01
C LYS A 32 2.37 5.28 -2.70
N LEU A 33 2.94 4.08 -2.66
CA LEU A 33 3.04 3.29 -1.43
C LEU A 33 3.91 3.99 -0.37
N LYS A 34 5.04 4.59 -0.80
CA LYS A 34 5.91 5.37 0.08
C LYS A 34 5.25 6.65 0.57
N ASP A 35 4.57 7.37 -0.31
CA ASP A 35 3.84 8.59 0.04
C ASP A 35 2.71 8.30 1.05
N GLN A 36 2.04 7.15 0.90
CA GLN A 36 0.97 6.70 1.77
C GLN A 36 1.43 5.87 2.97
N ARG A 37 2.74 5.77 3.22
CA ARG A 37 3.29 5.07 4.38
C ARG A 37 2.62 5.45 5.72
N PRO A 38 2.37 6.73 6.05
CA PRO A 38 1.66 7.09 7.29
C PRO A 38 0.20 6.60 7.34
N CYS A 39 -0.42 6.37 6.17
CA CYS A 39 -1.78 5.88 6.03
C CYS A 39 -1.88 4.34 6.11
N LEU A 40 -0.78 3.61 5.89
CA LEU A 40 -0.79 2.13 5.88
C LEU A 40 -1.33 1.55 7.19
N CYS A 41 -1.01 2.16 8.34
CA CYS A 41 -1.57 1.79 9.63
C CYS A 41 -3.09 1.95 9.69
N GLN A 42 -3.63 3.02 9.08
CA GLN A 42 -5.07 3.25 9.05
C GLN A 42 -5.76 2.21 8.16
N TYR A 43 -5.14 1.84 7.04
CA TYR A 43 -5.67 0.77 6.19
C TYR A 43 -5.62 -0.61 6.83
N LEU A 44 -4.61 -0.88 7.67
CA LEU A 44 -4.56 -2.10 8.47
C LEU A 44 -5.66 -2.13 9.54
N LYS A 45 -6.08 -0.97 10.06
CA LYS A 45 -7.19 -0.86 11.01
C LYS A 45 -8.56 -1.03 10.35
N ASP A 46 -8.68 -0.75 9.06
CA ASP A 46 -9.92 -0.99 8.32
C ASP A 46 -10.04 -2.48 7.94
N PRO A 47 -11.03 -3.23 8.48
CA PRO A 47 -11.17 -4.66 8.21
C PRO A 47 -11.44 -4.99 6.73
N LYS A 48 -11.95 -4.04 5.93
CA LYS A 48 -12.16 -4.20 4.48
C LYS A 48 -10.84 -4.14 3.73
N LEU A 49 -9.94 -3.23 4.14
CA LEU A 49 -8.65 -3.00 3.50
C LEU A 49 -7.54 -3.88 4.07
N GLN A 50 -7.61 -4.27 5.34
CA GLN A 50 -6.57 -5.10 5.98
C GLN A 50 -6.37 -6.40 5.21
N LYS A 51 -7.42 -7.00 4.64
CA LYS A 51 -7.31 -8.25 3.87
C LYS A 51 -6.46 -8.09 2.61
N PHE A 52 -6.49 -6.91 2.00
CA PHE A 52 -5.66 -6.57 0.85
C PHE A 52 -4.22 -6.23 1.29
N ILE A 53 -4.06 -5.37 2.29
CA ILE A 53 -2.77 -4.86 2.76
C ILE A 53 -1.96 -5.96 3.50
N ASN A 54 -2.62 -6.79 4.31
CA ASN A 54 -2.01 -7.89 5.05
C ASN A 54 -1.88 -9.18 4.19
N SER A 55 -2.11 -9.10 2.88
CA SER A 55 -1.91 -10.26 2.01
C SER A 55 -0.42 -10.55 1.80
N PRO A 56 -0.03 -11.82 1.57
CA PRO A 56 1.36 -12.17 1.27
C PRO A 56 1.91 -11.42 0.05
N ASN A 57 1.08 -11.20 -0.96
CA ASN A 57 1.46 -10.49 -2.17
C ASN A 57 1.67 -9.00 -1.93
N ALA A 58 0.83 -8.37 -1.10
CA ALA A 58 1.05 -6.99 -0.68
C ALA A 58 2.35 -6.85 0.11
N ASN A 59 2.66 -7.77 1.02
CA ASN A 59 3.93 -7.78 1.74
C ASN A 59 5.12 -7.90 0.79
N LYS A 60 5.03 -8.77 -0.24
CA LYS A 60 6.05 -8.86 -1.29
C LYS A 60 6.20 -7.54 -2.05
N VAL A 61 5.11 -6.94 -2.52
CA VAL A 61 5.12 -5.65 -3.22
C VAL A 61 5.76 -4.56 -2.35
N ALA A 62 5.35 -4.46 -1.09
CA ALA A 62 5.88 -3.52 -0.12
C ALA A 62 7.40 -3.69 0.09
N THR A 63 7.86 -4.93 0.20
CA THR A 63 9.27 -5.27 0.33
C THR A 63 10.05 -4.90 -0.94
N THR A 64 9.54 -5.25 -2.11
CA THR A 64 10.13 -4.91 -3.42
C THR A 64 10.25 -3.40 -3.61
N CYS A 65 9.25 -2.64 -3.15
CA CYS A 65 9.27 -1.18 -3.21
C CYS A 65 10.15 -0.52 -2.12
N GLY A 66 10.69 -1.28 -1.16
CA GLY A 66 11.45 -0.75 -0.03
C GLY A 66 10.58 0.02 0.99
N SER A 67 9.28 -0.29 1.04
CA SER A 67 8.33 0.27 2.00
C SER A 67 7.55 -0.84 2.69
N PRO A 68 8.20 -1.72 3.48
CA PRO A 68 7.54 -2.80 4.19
C PRO A 68 6.43 -2.26 5.09
N PHE A 69 5.33 -3.02 5.22
CA PHE A 69 4.21 -2.58 6.03
C PHE A 69 4.62 -2.45 7.50
N PRO A 70 4.35 -1.30 8.14
CA PRO A 70 4.61 -1.12 9.56
C PRO A 70 3.70 -2.04 10.38
N ARG A 71 4.22 -2.52 11.52
CA ARG A 71 3.38 -3.08 12.58
C ARG A 71 2.75 -1.91 13.34
N CYS A 72 1.47 -1.73 13.10
CA CYS A 72 0.55 -0.87 13.81
C CYS A 72 -0.60 -1.76 14.32
#